data_AF-A0A7W0RGP1-F1
#
_entry.id   AF-A0A7W0RGP1-F1
#
_cell.length_a   1.000
_cell.length_b   1.000
_cell.length_c   1.000
_cell.angle_alpha   90.00
_cell.angle_beta   90.00
_cell.angle_gamma   90.00
#
_symmetry.space_group_name_H-M   'P 1'
#
loop_
_entity.id
_entity.type
_entity.pdbx_description
1 polymer ?
#
loop_
_entity_poly.entity_id
_entity_poly.type
_entity_poly.pdbx_seq_one_letter_code
_entity_poly.pdbx_strand_id
1 'polypeptide(L)'
;MLRNRLSQTLALAALAVPSPVLAGDWADPSVIFDDGEYAALTTSGEWAPSFRVLRSPDLQRWRITGAVFRRPPRWVQSTFWAPEITRLGSGYAVFYSGLPKTSEAAYCLGVATAPTPEGPWKDLGRPLRCGESGSIDPFPVRDERGRLNLLWKANGNRFGRPTPIYAQRLSEDARRLLGRPRELIRNDRPWERKVVEAPAVIRRDDGFFYLFYSGALCCSPPCQYAVGVARSRSLLGPWRKFSRNPILRSGNGWRCPGHASIADDGMGNLTAVFHAYRAGEGFLAGRQLLTAPLTFGVDGWPQIGDGRPPAPAPGAASTAFSDTFTGPLATEWEWPLNRVPGKATGSDGLILSAPARERDGDRVSSARLDGGVLARRVGPVRYTATAVIDRRALRGDAAGGVSSYKNANDLIGVAADRRRVVVWQRDEGKGGRVLARAATPASPEVHLRMVARGRRFSFEVSPDGVSWKRVGPSLRTPVTETARLALTAGGERRARVRFLSADVAE
;
A
#
# COMPACT_ATOMS: atom_id res chain seq x y z
N MET A 1 29.30 -60.05 9.06
CA MET A 1 27.86 -59.75 8.93
C MET A 1 27.32 -59.33 10.29
N LEU A 2 27.16 -58.03 10.54
CA LEU A 2 26.26 -57.48 11.55
C LEU A 2 26.22 -55.95 11.39
N ARG A 3 25.01 -55.44 11.12
CA ARG A 3 24.37 -54.22 11.65
C ARG A 3 24.93 -52.80 11.40
N ASN A 4 23.95 -51.94 11.13
CA ASN A 4 23.84 -50.50 11.34
C ASN A 4 24.53 -49.57 10.34
N ARG A 5 23.78 -49.19 9.30
CA ARG A 5 23.80 -47.81 8.81
C ARG A 5 22.42 -47.18 9.07
N LEU A 6 22.43 -46.26 10.02
CA LEU A 6 21.32 -45.40 10.39
C LEU A 6 20.80 -44.65 9.16
N SER A 7 19.48 -44.73 8.96
CA SER A 7 18.73 -43.78 8.13
C SER A 7 18.97 -42.36 8.65
N GLN A 8 19.59 -41.51 7.83
CA GLN A 8 19.57 -40.08 8.04
C GLN A 8 18.19 -39.55 7.63
N THR A 9 17.31 -39.42 8.62
CA THR A 9 16.10 -38.60 8.50
C THR A 9 16.55 -37.14 8.42
N LEU A 10 16.72 -36.60 7.22
CA LEU A 10 16.79 -35.17 6.99
C LEU A 10 15.39 -34.60 7.32
N ALA A 11 15.19 -34.24 8.58
CA ALA A 11 14.12 -33.34 8.95
C ALA A 11 14.43 -31.99 8.28
N LEU A 12 13.81 -31.71 7.13
CA LEU A 12 13.64 -30.32 6.71
C LEU A 12 12.83 -29.65 7.83
N ALA A 13 13.50 -28.91 8.69
CA ALA A 13 12.82 -27.90 9.47
C ALA A 13 12.10 -27.00 8.45
N ALA A 14 10.77 -27.10 8.40
CA ALA A 14 9.98 -26.16 7.62
C ALA A 14 10.34 -24.77 8.13
N LEU A 15 11.08 -24.00 7.32
CA LEU A 15 11.39 -22.61 7.64
C LEU A 15 10.06 -21.91 7.87
N ALA A 16 9.89 -21.33 9.07
CA ALA A 16 8.66 -20.63 9.41
C ALA A 16 8.41 -19.52 8.38
N VAL A 17 7.21 -19.49 7.80
CA VAL A 17 6.81 -18.44 6.85
C VAL A 17 6.86 -17.09 7.59
N PRO A 18 7.58 -16.09 7.07
CA PRO A 18 7.60 -14.76 7.66
C PRO A 18 6.19 -14.18 7.81
N SER A 19 5.92 -13.54 8.93
CA SER A 19 4.65 -12.86 9.17
C SER A 19 4.95 -11.49 9.77
N PRO A 20 4.80 -10.41 8.98
CA PRO A 20 4.27 -10.34 7.61
C PRO A 20 5.25 -10.90 6.56
N VAL A 21 4.76 -11.21 5.36
CA VAL A 21 5.62 -11.51 4.20
C VAL A 21 6.18 -10.23 3.56
N LEU A 22 5.46 -9.11 3.66
CA LEU A 22 5.94 -7.80 3.25
C LEU A 22 5.48 -6.71 4.23
N ALA A 23 6.45 -6.12 4.93
CA ALA A 23 6.18 -5.10 5.93
C ALA A 23 5.95 -3.71 5.30
N GLY A 24 5.16 -2.88 5.99
CA GLY A 24 4.72 -1.56 5.52
C GLY A 24 3.33 -1.58 4.89
N ASP A 25 2.84 -0.44 4.41
CA ASP A 25 1.47 -0.27 3.95
C ASP A 25 1.22 -0.83 2.53
N TRP A 26 1.09 -2.15 2.44
CA TRP A 26 0.85 -2.96 1.25
C TRP A 26 -0.56 -3.53 1.25
N ALA A 27 -1.53 -2.63 1.21
CA ALA A 27 -2.93 -2.98 1.38
C ALA A 27 -3.61 -3.47 0.10
N ASP A 28 -4.71 -4.20 0.30
CA ASP A 28 -5.63 -4.62 -0.76
C ASP A 28 -4.89 -5.35 -1.89
N PRO A 29 -4.20 -6.47 -1.59
CA PRO A 29 -3.38 -7.16 -2.57
C PRO A 29 -4.26 -7.82 -3.63
N SER A 30 -3.88 -7.63 -4.90
CA SER A 30 -4.35 -8.43 -6.03
C SER A 30 -3.18 -9.21 -6.58
N VAL A 31 -3.35 -10.51 -6.82
CA VAL A 31 -2.25 -11.42 -7.18
C VAL A 31 -2.64 -12.32 -8.33
N ILE A 32 -1.75 -12.46 -9.31
CA ILE A 32 -1.82 -13.49 -10.36
C ILE A 32 -0.52 -14.29 -10.41
N PHE A 33 -0.61 -15.54 -10.84
CA PHE A 33 0.56 -16.33 -11.22
C PHE A 33 0.81 -16.21 -12.72
N ASP A 34 2.06 -15.92 -13.08
CA ASP A 34 2.48 -15.51 -14.40
C ASP A 34 3.92 -15.95 -14.66
N ASP A 35 4.09 -16.86 -15.63
CA ASP A 35 5.39 -17.34 -16.11
C ASP A 35 6.34 -17.81 -14.99
N GLY A 36 5.80 -18.56 -14.02
CA GLY A 36 6.58 -19.15 -12.93
C GLY A 36 6.78 -18.24 -11.71
N GLU A 37 6.27 -17.00 -11.75
CA GLU A 37 6.30 -16.07 -10.62
C GLU A 37 4.93 -15.44 -10.36
N TYR A 38 4.73 -14.93 -9.15
CA TYR A 38 3.58 -14.13 -8.80
C TYR A 38 3.80 -12.67 -9.18
N ALA A 39 2.82 -12.05 -9.83
CA ALA A 39 2.69 -10.59 -9.92
C ALA A 39 1.60 -10.11 -8.96
N ALA A 40 1.88 -9.03 -8.24
CA ALA A 40 0.91 -8.42 -7.35
C ALA A 40 0.85 -6.89 -7.46
N LEU A 41 -0.32 -6.33 -7.15
CA LEU A 41 -0.57 -4.90 -7.02
C LEU A 41 -1.21 -4.62 -5.66
N THR A 42 -0.99 -3.42 -5.14
CA THR A 42 -1.57 -2.95 -3.88
C THR A 42 -2.11 -1.54 -4.00
N THR A 43 -3.03 -1.16 -3.11
CA THR A 43 -3.52 0.22 -2.97
C THR A 43 -2.36 1.20 -2.86
N SER A 44 -2.45 2.30 -3.61
CA SER A 44 -1.45 3.39 -3.59
C SER A 44 -1.96 4.64 -2.90
N GLY A 45 -3.29 4.78 -2.74
CA GLY A 45 -3.89 5.97 -2.18
C GLY A 45 -3.46 7.20 -2.97
N GLU A 46 -2.93 8.18 -2.27
CA GLU A 46 -2.49 9.46 -2.85
C GLU A 46 -1.00 9.46 -3.22
N TRP A 47 -0.38 8.29 -3.43
CA TRP A 47 1.03 8.16 -3.75
C TRP A 47 1.27 7.74 -5.20
N ALA A 48 2.38 8.21 -5.76
CA ALA A 48 2.89 7.86 -7.07
C ALA A 48 4.35 7.39 -6.97
N PRO A 49 4.83 6.50 -7.86
CA PRO A 49 4.08 5.81 -8.91
C PRO A 49 2.97 4.92 -8.34
N SER A 50 1.77 4.99 -8.94
CA SER A 50 0.58 4.30 -8.45
C SER A 50 0.48 2.88 -9.02
N PHE A 51 -0.01 1.98 -8.17
CA PHE A 51 -0.05 0.53 -8.30
C PHE A 51 1.31 -0.02 -8.69
N ARG A 52 2.25 0.01 -7.73
CA ARG A 52 3.56 -0.59 -7.92
C ARG A 52 3.42 -2.09 -8.19
N VAL A 53 4.10 -2.56 -9.23
CA VAL A 53 4.14 -3.97 -9.63
C VAL A 53 5.13 -4.67 -8.72
N LEU A 54 4.63 -5.65 -7.98
CA LEU A 54 5.42 -6.55 -7.16
C LEU A 54 5.61 -7.88 -7.88
N ARG A 55 6.82 -8.45 -7.82
CA ARG A 55 7.10 -9.81 -8.26
C ARG A 55 7.61 -10.66 -7.10
N SER A 56 7.20 -11.92 -7.07
CA SER A 56 7.68 -12.89 -6.08
C SER A 56 7.71 -14.29 -6.67
N PRO A 57 8.78 -15.08 -6.44
CA PRO A 57 8.79 -16.49 -6.83
C PRO A 57 7.99 -17.39 -5.88
N ASP A 58 7.68 -16.92 -4.66
CA ASP A 58 7.26 -17.80 -3.56
C ASP A 58 6.19 -17.20 -2.62
N LEU A 59 5.66 -16.01 -2.95
CA LEU A 59 4.77 -15.19 -2.12
C LEU A 59 5.37 -14.69 -0.79
N GLN A 60 6.66 -14.95 -0.54
CA GLN A 60 7.37 -14.56 0.68
C GLN A 60 8.35 -13.43 0.42
N ARG A 61 9.10 -13.52 -0.69
CA ARG A 61 10.10 -12.53 -1.08
C ARG A 61 9.58 -11.71 -2.24
N TRP A 62 9.40 -10.41 -2.01
CA TRP A 62 8.82 -9.50 -2.99
C TRP A 62 9.82 -8.46 -3.44
N ARG A 63 9.83 -8.15 -4.74
CA ARG A 63 10.60 -7.06 -5.33
C ARG A 63 9.68 -6.13 -6.12
N ILE A 64 9.98 -4.84 -6.14
CA ILE A 64 9.26 -3.85 -6.95
C ILE A 64 9.89 -3.86 -8.35
N THR A 65 9.11 -4.13 -9.39
CA THR A 65 9.60 -4.17 -10.78
C THR A 65 9.08 -3.03 -11.64
N GLY A 66 8.06 -2.31 -11.17
CA GLY A 66 7.47 -1.22 -11.94
C GLY A 66 6.26 -0.60 -11.26
N ALA A 67 5.42 0.06 -12.04
CA ALA A 67 4.16 0.61 -11.60
C ALA A 67 3.20 0.80 -12.78
N VAL A 68 1.90 0.70 -12.52
CA VAL A 68 0.86 0.93 -13.55
C VAL A 68 0.86 2.39 -14.00
N PHE A 69 0.90 3.34 -13.06
CA PHE A 69 0.81 4.77 -13.37
C PHE A 69 1.94 5.60 -12.76
N ARG A 70 2.80 6.17 -13.61
CA ARG A 70 3.74 7.23 -13.18
C ARG A 70 3.06 8.60 -13.05
N ARG A 71 1.97 8.79 -13.79
CA ARG A 71 1.10 9.98 -13.75
C ARG A 71 -0.35 9.48 -13.73
N PRO A 72 -1.25 10.13 -12.97
CA PRO A 72 -2.63 9.70 -12.91
C PRO A 72 -3.29 9.83 -14.30
N PRO A 73 -4.22 8.93 -14.65
CA PRO A 73 -5.07 9.10 -15.82
C PRO A 73 -5.83 10.43 -15.80
N ARG A 74 -6.18 10.95 -16.99
CA ARG A 74 -6.73 12.31 -17.15
C ARG A 74 -8.01 12.56 -16.34
N TRP A 75 -8.82 11.53 -16.14
CA TRP A 75 -10.10 11.60 -15.43
C TRP A 75 -9.95 11.50 -13.91
N VAL A 76 -8.82 10.99 -13.39
CA VAL A 76 -8.56 10.82 -11.96
C VAL A 76 -7.99 12.10 -11.37
N GLN A 77 -8.56 12.56 -10.26
CA GLN A 77 -8.05 13.71 -9.52
C GLN A 77 -7.06 13.30 -8.44
N SER A 78 -7.38 12.26 -7.67
CA SER A 78 -6.60 11.75 -6.55
C SER A 78 -7.01 10.31 -6.22
N THR A 79 -6.33 9.75 -5.23
CA THR A 79 -6.67 8.51 -4.51
C THR A 79 -6.99 7.29 -5.37
N PHE A 80 -6.03 6.38 -5.41
CA PHE A 80 -6.16 5.06 -6.01
C PHE A 80 -6.41 4.00 -4.93
N TRP A 81 -7.61 3.41 -4.92
CA TRP A 81 -7.97 2.27 -4.07
C TRP A 81 -7.80 0.94 -4.80
N ALA A 82 -8.12 -0.16 -4.11
CA ALA A 82 -7.85 -1.55 -4.46
C ALA A 82 -7.80 -1.82 -5.98
N PRO A 83 -6.63 -2.24 -6.51
CA PRO A 83 -6.49 -2.71 -7.87
C PRO A 83 -6.91 -4.18 -7.98
N GLU A 84 -7.18 -4.63 -9.19
CA GLU A 84 -7.28 -6.05 -9.54
C GLU A 84 -6.62 -6.32 -10.88
N ILE A 85 -5.55 -7.13 -10.89
CA ILE A 85 -4.84 -7.54 -12.09
C ILE A 85 -5.37 -8.87 -12.61
N THR A 86 -5.56 -8.99 -13.92
CA THR A 86 -6.02 -10.22 -14.55
C THR A 86 -5.40 -10.42 -15.92
N ARG A 87 -5.29 -11.69 -16.35
CA ARG A 87 -4.89 -12.05 -17.71
C ARG A 87 -6.10 -11.99 -18.63
N LEU A 88 -5.93 -11.33 -19.77
CA LEU A 88 -6.84 -11.36 -20.91
C LEU A 88 -6.27 -12.28 -22.00
N GLY A 89 -7.09 -12.68 -22.97
CA GLY A 89 -6.61 -13.43 -24.13
C GLY A 89 -5.55 -12.68 -24.96
N SER A 90 -5.47 -11.35 -24.81
CA SER A 90 -4.59 -10.46 -25.58
C SER A 90 -3.55 -9.72 -24.72
N GLY A 91 -3.29 -10.17 -23.49
CA GLY A 91 -2.37 -9.51 -22.55
C GLY A 91 -2.95 -9.45 -21.14
N TYR A 92 -2.93 -8.27 -20.51
CA TYR A 92 -3.36 -8.07 -19.12
C TYR A 92 -4.26 -6.85 -18.99
N ALA A 93 -5.10 -6.88 -17.96
CA ALA A 93 -5.88 -5.74 -17.51
C ALA A 93 -5.67 -5.51 -16.01
N VAL A 94 -5.66 -4.24 -15.63
CA VAL A 94 -5.76 -3.79 -14.24
C VAL A 94 -7.02 -2.97 -14.11
N PHE A 95 -7.96 -3.47 -13.33
CA PHE A 95 -9.09 -2.69 -12.87
C PHE A 95 -8.71 -1.97 -11.58
N TYR A 96 -9.26 -0.79 -11.36
CA TYR A 96 -8.94 -0.02 -10.17
C TYR A 96 -10.05 0.95 -9.82
N SER A 97 -10.01 1.48 -8.61
CA SER A 97 -10.92 2.54 -8.16
C SER A 97 -10.16 3.87 -8.06
N GLY A 98 -10.71 4.94 -8.61
CA GLY A 98 -10.12 6.29 -8.57
C GLY A 98 -11.17 7.35 -8.28
N LEU A 99 -10.78 8.41 -7.56
CA LEU A 99 -11.65 9.57 -7.37
C LEU A 99 -11.64 10.42 -8.65
N PRO A 100 -12.76 10.54 -9.38
CA PRO A 100 -12.78 11.28 -10.63
C PRO A 100 -12.77 12.79 -10.35
N LYS A 101 -12.30 13.59 -11.32
CA LYS A 101 -12.33 15.07 -11.25
C LYS A 101 -13.73 15.69 -11.13
N THR A 102 -14.76 14.91 -11.41
CA THR A 102 -16.16 15.35 -11.38
C THR A 102 -16.84 15.05 -10.05
N SER A 103 -16.09 14.62 -9.02
CA SER A 103 -16.64 14.15 -7.76
C SER A 103 -15.67 14.37 -6.61
N GLU A 104 -16.18 14.82 -5.47
CA GLU A 104 -15.42 14.88 -4.22
C GLU A 104 -15.58 13.60 -3.38
N ALA A 105 -16.52 12.72 -3.77
CA ALA A 105 -16.95 11.65 -2.90
C ALA A 105 -17.13 10.25 -3.50
N ALA A 106 -17.80 10.18 -4.65
CA ALA A 106 -18.09 8.94 -5.34
C ALA A 106 -16.90 8.53 -6.21
N TYR A 107 -16.29 7.39 -5.86
CA TYR A 107 -15.24 6.75 -6.66
C TYR A 107 -15.83 6.09 -7.89
N CYS A 108 -15.01 6.00 -8.94
CA CYS A 108 -15.34 5.27 -10.15
C CYS A 108 -14.32 4.17 -10.43
N LEU A 109 -14.77 3.16 -11.15
CA LEU A 109 -13.92 2.09 -11.66
C LEU A 109 -13.24 2.55 -12.94
N GLY A 110 -11.94 2.31 -13.05
CA GLY A 110 -11.14 2.41 -14.27
C GLY A 110 -10.60 1.05 -14.71
N VAL A 111 -10.06 1.02 -15.92
CA VAL A 111 -9.32 -0.13 -16.46
C VAL A 111 -8.14 0.37 -17.29
N ALA A 112 -6.98 -0.25 -17.09
CA ALA A 112 -5.81 -0.11 -17.95
C ALA A 112 -5.41 -1.47 -18.51
N THR A 113 -4.89 -1.51 -19.73
CA THR A 113 -4.40 -2.75 -20.35
C THR A 113 -2.92 -2.67 -20.72
N ALA A 114 -2.26 -3.83 -20.77
CA ALA A 114 -0.85 -3.94 -21.12
C ALA A 114 -0.56 -5.28 -21.82
N PRO A 115 0.53 -5.36 -22.62
CA PRO A 115 0.97 -6.62 -23.20
C PRO A 115 1.63 -7.55 -22.17
N THR A 116 2.29 -7.02 -21.13
CA THR A 116 2.90 -7.77 -20.01
C THR A 116 2.46 -7.19 -18.66
N PRO A 117 2.63 -7.89 -17.53
CA PRO A 117 2.26 -7.37 -16.20
C PRO A 117 3.08 -6.15 -15.76
N GLU A 118 4.29 -5.98 -16.29
CA GLU A 118 5.14 -4.81 -16.07
C GLU A 118 4.65 -3.58 -16.84
N GLY A 119 3.83 -3.78 -17.88
CA GLY A 119 3.35 -2.72 -18.76
C GLY A 119 3.95 -2.78 -20.17
N PRO A 120 4.01 -1.65 -20.89
CA PRO A 120 3.48 -0.34 -20.51
C PRO A 120 1.95 -0.37 -20.42
N TRP A 121 1.41 0.18 -19.34
CA TRP A 121 -0.02 0.23 -19.08
C TRP A 121 -0.70 1.40 -19.78
N LYS A 122 -1.82 1.13 -20.45
CA LYS A 122 -2.65 2.13 -21.15
C LYS A 122 -4.04 2.19 -20.53
N ASP A 123 -4.33 3.31 -19.87
CA ASP A 123 -5.67 3.58 -19.33
C ASP A 123 -6.73 3.74 -20.44
N LEU A 124 -7.98 3.36 -20.16
CA LEU A 124 -9.12 3.55 -21.06
C LEU A 124 -9.38 5.02 -21.42
N GLY A 125 -8.92 5.96 -20.59
CA GLY A 125 -9.05 7.41 -20.77
C GLY A 125 -10.32 8.00 -20.16
N ARG A 126 -11.22 7.16 -19.66
CA ARG A 126 -12.48 7.52 -18.99
C ARG A 126 -12.82 6.47 -17.93
N PRO A 127 -13.68 6.79 -16.95
CA PRO A 127 -14.23 5.78 -16.06
C PRO A 127 -14.98 4.69 -16.83
N LEU A 128 -14.80 3.43 -16.41
CA LEU A 128 -15.59 2.28 -16.86
C LEU A 128 -16.96 2.27 -16.19
N ARG A 129 -17.04 2.65 -14.91
CA ARG A 129 -18.28 2.70 -14.13
C ARG A 129 -18.22 3.76 -13.03
N CYS A 130 -19.23 4.61 -12.98
CA CYS A 130 -19.50 5.50 -11.85
C CYS A 130 -20.91 5.20 -11.32
N GLY A 131 -21.01 4.69 -10.10
CA GLY A 131 -22.29 4.55 -9.40
C GLY A 131 -22.61 5.81 -8.58
N GLU A 132 -23.89 6.08 -8.32
CA GLU A 132 -24.33 7.23 -7.52
C GLU A 132 -23.65 7.27 -6.14
N SER A 133 -23.61 6.13 -5.44
CA SER A 133 -22.92 5.99 -4.16
C SER A 133 -21.44 5.62 -4.30
N GLY A 134 -20.86 5.76 -5.50
CA GLY A 134 -19.52 5.27 -5.84
C GLY A 134 -19.46 3.76 -6.13
N SER A 135 -18.45 3.35 -6.88
CA SER A 135 -18.16 1.96 -7.22
C SER A 135 -16.69 1.68 -6.96
N ILE A 136 -16.41 0.66 -6.16
CA ILE A 136 -15.04 0.29 -5.76
C ILE A 136 -14.83 -1.23 -5.75
N ASP A 137 -13.59 -1.64 -5.54
CA ASP A 137 -13.13 -3.03 -5.46
C ASP A 137 -13.57 -3.88 -6.67
N PRO A 138 -13.13 -3.50 -7.89
CA PRO A 138 -13.48 -4.23 -9.09
C PRO A 138 -12.84 -5.63 -9.10
N PHE A 139 -13.58 -6.65 -9.54
CA PHE A 139 -13.04 -8.01 -9.70
C PHE A 139 -13.53 -8.68 -10.99
N PRO A 140 -12.67 -8.91 -12.00
CA PRO A 140 -13.05 -9.59 -13.23
C PRO A 140 -13.14 -11.11 -13.01
N VAL A 141 -14.17 -11.74 -13.59
CA VAL A 141 -14.37 -13.19 -13.45
C VAL A 141 -15.12 -13.74 -14.66
N ARG A 142 -14.82 -14.98 -15.05
CA ARG A 142 -15.57 -15.70 -16.08
C ARG A 142 -16.74 -16.47 -15.45
N ASP A 143 -17.92 -16.38 -16.06
CA ASP A 143 -19.09 -17.15 -15.62
C ASP A 143 -19.02 -18.63 -16.01
N GLU A 144 -20.08 -19.39 -15.72
CA GLU A 144 -20.13 -20.81 -16.02
C GLU A 144 -20.00 -21.14 -17.52
N ARG A 145 -20.30 -20.17 -18.40
CA ARG A 145 -20.23 -20.25 -19.87
C ARG A 145 -18.95 -19.63 -20.43
N GLY A 146 -17.97 -19.32 -19.59
CA GLY A 146 -16.69 -18.74 -19.99
C GLY A 146 -16.76 -17.26 -20.34
N ARG A 147 -17.88 -16.59 -20.08
CA ARG A 147 -18.11 -15.18 -20.45
C ARG A 147 -17.53 -14.26 -19.38
N LEU A 148 -16.74 -13.26 -19.79
CA LEU A 148 -16.20 -12.25 -18.87
C LEU A 148 -17.29 -11.39 -18.24
N ASN A 149 -17.17 -11.17 -16.92
CA ASN A 149 -17.99 -10.31 -16.08
C ASN A 149 -17.08 -9.47 -15.19
N LEU A 150 -17.58 -8.34 -14.72
CA LEU A 150 -16.95 -7.52 -13.69
C LEU A 150 -17.83 -7.50 -12.45
N LEU A 151 -17.24 -7.80 -11.30
CA LEU A 151 -17.83 -7.57 -9.99
C LEU A 151 -17.32 -6.24 -9.43
N TRP A 152 -18.11 -5.63 -8.55
CA TRP A 152 -17.70 -4.47 -7.75
C TRP A 152 -18.65 -4.30 -6.57
N LYS A 153 -18.27 -3.51 -5.58
CA LYS A 153 -19.18 -3.07 -4.52
C LYS A 153 -19.65 -1.64 -4.70
N ALA A 154 -20.89 -1.37 -4.34
CA ALA A 154 -21.38 0.01 -4.20
C ALA A 154 -20.82 0.60 -2.90
N ASN A 155 -20.22 1.80 -2.96
CA ASN A 155 -19.62 2.42 -1.77
C ASN A 155 -20.66 3.14 -0.88
N GLY A 156 -21.80 2.48 -0.66
CA GLY A 156 -22.96 3.01 0.06
C GLY A 156 -22.67 3.38 1.51
N ASN A 157 -21.68 2.76 2.15
CA ASN A 157 -21.33 3.02 3.56
C ASN A 157 -20.90 4.49 3.80
N ARG A 158 -20.32 5.16 2.80
CA ARG A 158 -20.02 6.60 2.89
C ARG A 158 -21.29 7.47 2.93
N PHE A 159 -22.39 6.95 2.40
CA PHE A 159 -23.67 7.64 2.24
C PHE A 159 -24.76 7.07 3.16
N GLY A 160 -24.41 6.23 4.15
CA GLY A 160 -25.38 5.57 5.03
C GLY A 160 -26.30 4.56 4.33
N ARG A 161 -25.93 4.09 3.13
CA ARG A 161 -26.70 3.13 2.33
C ARG A 161 -26.09 1.72 2.40
N PRO A 162 -26.85 0.66 2.03
CA PRO A 162 -26.29 -0.69 1.90
C PRO A 162 -25.09 -0.75 0.94
N THR A 163 -24.25 -1.77 1.08
CA THR A 163 -23.03 -1.99 0.30
C THR A 163 -23.11 -3.27 -0.55
N PRO A 164 -24.07 -3.40 -1.48
CA PRO A 164 -24.19 -4.59 -2.31
C PRO A 164 -22.96 -4.82 -3.20
N ILE A 165 -22.63 -6.09 -3.41
CA ILE A 165 -21.72 -6.55 -4.45
C ILE A 165 -22.56 -6.87 -5.69
N TYR A 166 -22.21 -6.26 -6.81
CA TYR A 166 -22.85 -6.46 -8.11
C TYR A 166 -21.95 -7.27 -9.03
N ALA A 167 -22.56 -7.89 -10.05
CA ALA A 167 -21.89 -8.40 -11.24
C ALA A 167 -22.56 -7.85 -12.49
N GLN A 168 -21.77 -7.59 -13.53
CA GLN A 168 -22.26 -7.23 -14.86
C GLN A 168 -21.36 -7.80 -15.94
N ARG A 169 -21.96 -8.21 -17.07
CA ARG A 169 -21.23 -8.70 -18.23
C ARG A 169 -20.22 -7.65 -18.69
N LEU A 170 -19.01 -8.09 -19.02
CA LEU A 170 -17.94 -7.26 -19.55
C LEU A 170 -17.58 -7.74 -20.96
N SER A 171 -17.28 -6.82 -21.87
CA SER A 171 -16.70 -7.17 -23.18
C SER A 171 -15.37 -7.88 -23.00
N GLU A 172 -15.03 -8.81 -23.91
CA GLU A 172 -13.82 -9.65 -23.77
C GLU A 172 -12.51 -8.84 -23.86
N ASP A 173 -12.56 -7.64 -24.44
CA ASP A 173 -11.45 -6.68 -24.43
C ASP A 173 -11.32 -5.90 -23.10
N ALA A 174 -12.19 -6.16 -22.12
CA ALA A 174 -12.30 -5.52 -20.81
C ALA A 174 -12.71 -4.04 -20.79
N ARG A 175 -13.18 -3.47 -21.92
CA ARG A 175 -13.34 -2.00 -22.06
C ARG A 175 -14.77 -1.49 -21.94
N ARG A 176 -15.77 -2.37 -21.87
CA ARG A 176 -17.18 -1.97 -21.85
C ARG A 176 -18.06 -2.94 -21.07
N LEU A 177 -18.83 -2.39 -20.14
CA LEU A 177 -19.90 -3.12 -19.45
C LEU A 177 -21.12 -3.30 -20.37
N LEU A 178 -21.76 -4.46 -20.29
CA LEU A 178 -22.88 -4.89 -21.14
C LEU A 178 -24.10 -5.24 -20.29
N GLY A 179 -25.30 -4.91 -20.77
CA GLY A 179 -26.54 -5.20 -20.05
C GLY A 179 -26.70 -4.38 -18.76
N ARG A 180 -27.40 -4.94 -17.77
CA ARG A 180 -27.64 -4.31 -16.46
C ARG A 180 -26.90 -5.06 -15.35
N PRO A 181 -26.47 -4.38 -14.27
CA PRO A 181 -25.90 -5.03 -13.11
C PRO A 181 -26.92 -5.93 -12.40
N ARG A 182 -26.44 -7.02 -11.82
CA ARG A 182 -27.19 -7.90 -10.92
C ARG A 182 -26.53 -7.96 -9.56
N GLU A 183 -27.31 -7.80 -8.51
CA GLU A 183 -26.82 -7.93 -7.14
C GLU A 183 -26.54 -9.40 -6.81
N LEU A 184 -25.39 -9.67 -6.17
CA LEU A 184 -24.97 -11.00 -5.75
C LEU A 184 -25.23 -11.23 -4.26
N ILE A 185 -24.70 -10.35 -3.43
CA ILE A 185 -24.86 -10.34 -1.97
C ILE A 185 -24.87 -8.88 -1.46
N ARG A 186 -25.36 -8.68 -0.23
CA ARG A 186 -25.31 -7.40 0.50
C ARG A 186 -24.90 -7.62 1.96
N ASN A 187 -24.65 -6.54 2.70
CA ASN A 187 -24.32 -6.58 4.13
C ASN A 187 -25.57 -6.90 4.98
N ASP A 188 -25.87 -8.19 5.15
CA ASP A 188 -27.07 -8.71 5.83
C ASP A 188 -26.77 -9.63 7.02
N ARG A 189 -25.49 -9.79 7.38
CA ARG A 189 -25.07 -10.56 8.56
C ARG A 189 -24.51 -9.67 9.67
N PRO A 190 -24.73 -10.01 10.95
CA PRO A 190 -24.27 -9.18 12.07
C PRO A 190 -22.77 -8.86 12.07
N TRP A 191 -21.92 -9.81 11.66
CA TRP A 191 -20.47 -9.61 11.63
C TRP A 191 -20.00 -8.67 10.50
N GLU A 192 -20.81 -8.51 9.44
CA GLU A 192 -20.52 -7.62 8.30
C GLU A 192 -20.74 -6.14 8.68
N ARG A 193 -21.46 -5.87 9.77
CA ARG A 193 -21.83 -4.52 10.20
C ARG A 193 -22.46 -3.74 9.03
N LYS A 194 -21.85 -2.64 8.60
CA LYS A 194 -22.34 -1.76 7.53
C LYS A 194 -21.68 -2.01 6.17
N VAL A 195 -20.76 -2.97 6.08
CA VAL A 195 -19.87 -3.12 4.91
C VAL A 195 -19.77 -4.57 4.48
N VAL A 196 -20.03 -4.85 3.20
CA VAL A 196 -19.39 -5.95 2.47
C VAL A 196 -18.64 -5.38 1.27
N GLU A 197 -17.43 -5.87 1.04
CA GLU A 197 -16.51 -5.33 0.04
C GLU A 197 -15.45 -6.34 -0.40
N ALA A 198 -14.50 -5.92 -1.25
CA ALA A 198 -13.40 -6.74 -1.72
C ALA A 198 -13.81 -8.13 -2.26
N PRO A 199 -14.67 -8.20 -3.30
CA PRO A 199 -15.01 -9.48 -3.90
C PRO A 199 -13.77 -10.14 -4.50
N ALA A 200 -13.53 -11.41 -4.17
CA ALA A 200 -12.60 -12.27 -4.89
C ALA A 200 -13.27 -13.61 -5.18
N VAL A 201 -13.26 -14.05 -6.44
CA VAL A 201 -13.98 -15.25 -6.87
C VAL A 201 -13.02 -16.27 -7.44
N ILE A 202 -13.11 -17.51 -6.95
CA ILE A 202 -12.54 -18.68 -7.62
C ILE A 202 -13.67 -19.62 -8.05
N ARG A 203 -13.46 -20.36 -9.14
CA ARG A 203 -14.30 -21.48 -9.55
C ARG A 203 -13.51 -22.77 -9.29
N ARG A 204 -14.17 -23.79 -8.72
CA ARG A 204 -13.57 -25.10 -8.47
C ARG A 204 -14.24 -26.19 -9.30
N ASP A 205 -13.57 -27.33 -9.36
CA ASP A 205 -14.01 -28.52 -10.13
C ASP A 205 -15.29 -29.17 -9.57
N ASP A 206 -15.67 -28.86 -8.34
CA ASP A 206 -16.97 -29.23 -7.75
C ASP A 206 -18.16 -28.49 -8.38
N GLY A 207 -17.89 -27.60 -9.33
CA GLY A 207 -18.86 -26.80 -10.06
C GLY A 207 -19.40 -25.60 -9.25
N PHE A 208 -18.74 -25.22 -8.16
CA PHE A 208 -19.06 -24.02 -7.40
C PHE A 208 -18.10 -22.87 -7.70
N PHE A 209 -18.68 -21.67 -7.74
CA PHE A 209 -17.98 -20.43 -7.49
C PHE A 209 -17.93 -20.18 -5.98
N TYR A 210 -16.80 -19.71 -5.49
CA TYR A 210 -16.59 -19.25 -4.12
C TYR A 210 -16.25 -17.77 -4.15
N LEU A 211 -17.13 -16.94 -3.60
CA LEU A 211 -16.96 -15.50 -3.43
C LEU A 211 -16.43 -15.25 -2.02
N PHE A 212 -15.15 -14.96 -1.93
CA PHE A 212 -14.53 -14.35 -0.76
C PHE A 212 -14.90 -12.87 -0.74
N TYR A 213 -15.25 -12.36 0.42
CA TYR A 213 -15.58 -10.96 0.60
C TYR A 213 -15.18 -10.54 2.01
N SER A 214 -14.89 -9.26 2.19
CA SER A 214 -14.59 -8.71 3.50
C SER A 214 -15.81 -8.02 4.09
N GLY A 215 -15.93 -8.07 5.41
CA GLY A 215 -17.01 -7.41 6.16
C GLY A 215 -16.47 -6.46 7.22
N ALA A 216 -17.33 -5.54 7.66
CA ALA A 216 -17.02 -4.45 8.60
C ALA A 216 -15.96 -3.45 8.07
N LEU A 217 -15.57 -2.48 8.91
CA LEU A 217 -14.63 -1.43 8.51
C LEU A 217 -13.18 -1.91 8.61
N CYS A 218 -12.42 -1.73 7.51
CA CYS A 218 -11.01 -2.06 7.40
C CYS A 218 -10.10 -1.16 8.23
N CYS A 219 -10.31 0.15 8.11
CA CYS A 219 -9.19 1.06 8.12
C CYS A 219 -9.27 2.01 9.31
N SER A 220 -8.16 2.11 10.03
CA SER A 220 -7.99 2.83 11.29
C SER A 220 -8.62 2.17 12.53
N PRO A 221 -7.97 2.25 13.70
CA PRO A 221 -8.53 1.72 14.94
C PRO A 221 -9.70 2.59 15.45
N PRO A 222 -10.74 1.99 16.05
CA PRO A 222 -10.99 0.55 16.17
C PRO A 222 -11.57 -0.03 14.86
N CYS A 223 -10.84 -0.96 14.23
CA CYS A 223 -11.32 -1.69 13.06
C CYS A 223 -11.81 -3.10 13.44
N GLN A 224 -12.70 -3.67 12.61
CA GLN A 224 -13.34 -4.97 12.85
C GLN A 224 -13.31 -5.88 11.61
N TYR A 225 -12.47 -5.56 10.64
CA TYR A 225 -12.38 -6.25 9.36
C TYR A 225 -12.14 -7.76 9.49
N ALA A 226 -12.82 -8.52 8.66
CA ALA A 226 -12.77 -9.97 8.61
C ALA A 226 -13.17 -10.47 7.21
N VAL A 227 -12.79 -11.69 6.85
CA VAL A 227 -13.16 -12.33 5.57
C VAL A 227 -14.24 -13.37 5.79
N GLY A 228 -15.27 -13.33 4.96
CA GLY A 228 -16.27 -14.37 4.82
C GLY A 228 -16.23 -14.97 3.42
N VAL A 229 -16.98 -16.06 3.24
CA VAL A 229 -17.17 -16.72 1.95
C VAL A 229 -18.65 -17.00 1.68
N ALA A 230 -19.05 -16.92 0.42
CA ALA A 230 -20.31 -17.43 -0.11
C ALA A 230 -20.05 -18.35 -1.31
N ARG A 231 -20.97 -19.26 -1.62
CA ARG A 231 -20.85 -20.11 -2.82
C ARG A 231 -22.11 -20.13 -3.68
N SER A 232 -21.95 -20.34 -4.97
CA SER A 232 -23.04 -20.54 -5.94
C SER A 232 -22.60 -21.45 -7.10
N ARG A 233 -23.55 -22.11 -7.78
CA ARG A 233 -23.26 -22.85 -9.02
C ARG A 233 -23.32 -21.99 -10.28
N SER A 234 -23.92 -20.79 -10.19
CA SER A 234 -23.92 -19.79 -11.27
C SER A 234 -23.39 -18.48 -10.72
N LEU A 235 -22.58 -17.78 -11.51
CA LEU A 235 -21.97 -16.52 -11.08
C LEU A 235 -23.02 -15.49 -10.64
N LEU A 236 -24.17 -15.46 -11.33
CA LEU A 236 -25.27 -14.52 -11.03
C LEU A 236 -26.16 -14.98 -9.87
N GLY A 237 -25.76 -16.04 -9.16
CA GLY A 237 -26.43 -16.55 -7.98
C GLY A 237 -27.58 -17.53 -8.26
N PRO A 238 -28.34 -17.89 -7.21
CA PRO A 238 -28.28 -17.32 -5.86
C PRO A 238 -27.01 -17.71 -5.11
N TRP A 239 -26.48 -16.78 -4.30
CA TRP A 239 -25.29 -17.00 -3.47
C TRP A 239 -25.68 -17.38 -2.05
N ARG A 240 -25.07 -18.44 -1.51
CA ARG A 240 -25.25 -18.86 -0.12
C ARG A 240 -24.02 -18.53 0.69
N LYS A 241 -24.15 -17.62 1.67
CA LYS A 241 -23.10 -17.32 2.65
C LYS A 241 -22.84 -18.53 3.55
N PHE A 242 -21.59 -18.76 3.91
CA PHE A 242 -21.24 -19.81 4.85
C PHE A 242 -21.75 -19.47 6.26
N SER A 243 -22.41 -20.42 6.92
CA SER A 243 -22.99 -20.23 8.25
C SER A 243 -21.94 -19.99 9.34
N ARG A 244 -20.69 -20.43 9.12
CA ARG A 244 -19.56 -20.26 10.06
C ARG A 244 -18.68 -19.05 9.75
N ASN A 245 -19.11 -18.15 8.86
CA ASN A 245 -18.39 -16.89 8.63
C ASN A 245 -18.26 -16.07 9.94
N PRO A 246 -17.18 -15.29 10.10
CA PRO A 246 -16.06 -15.12 9.16
C PRO A 246 -15.01 -16.25 9.24
N ILE A 247 -14.42 -16.59 8.08
CA ILE A 247 -13.36 -17.59 7.94
C ILE A 247 -11.94 -17.04 8.17
N LEU A 248 -11.78 -15.71 8.28
CA LEU A 248 -10.54 -15.07 8.72
C LEU A 248 -10.89 -13.87 9.62
N ARG A 249 -10.31 -13.79 10.82
CA ARG A 249 -10.57 -12.71 11.79
C ARG A 249 -9.32 -12.35 12.57
N SER A 250 -9.37 -11.20 13.26
CA SER A 250 -8.27 -10.72 14.12
C SER A 250 -7.81 -11.81 15.12
N GLY A 251 -6.51 -11.92 15.32
CA GLY A 251 -5.89 -12.96 16.15
C GLY A 251 -4.37 -12.94 16.02
N ASN A 252 -3.68 -13.67 16.90
CA ASN A 252 -2.24 -13.89 16.84
C ASN A 252 -1.40 -12.58 16.71
N GLY A 253 -1.82 -11.49 17.37
CA GLY A 253 -1.11 -10.19 17.29
C GLY A 253 -1.45 -9.33 16.07
N TRP A 254 -2.37 -9.79 15.21
CA TRP A 254 -2.87 -9.06 14.05
C TRP A 254 -4.31 -8.58 14.24
N ARG A 255 -4.62 -7.44 13.62
CA ARG A 255 -5.93 -6.79 13.64
C ARG A 255 -6.42 -6.57 12.22
N CYS A 256 -7.73 -6.75 12.05
CA CYS A 256 -8.46 -6.38 10.85
C CYS A 256 -7.93 -7.02 9.56
N PRO A 257 -7.75 -8.36 9.55
CA PRO A 257 -7.32 -9.04 8.34
C PRO A 257 -8.44 -9.03 7.31
N GLY A 258 -8.09 -8.79 6.05
CA GLY A 258 -9.04 -8.93 4.95
C GLY A 258 -8.53 -8.46 3.61
N HIS A 259 -9.47 -8.22 2.70
CA HIS A 259 -9.22 -7.97 1.29
C HIS A 259 -8.36 -9.08 0.68
N ALA A 260 -8.84 -10.32 0.78
CA ALA A 260 -8.08 -11.49 0.35
C ALA A 260 -8.15 -11.65 -1.17
N SER A 261 -6.99 -11.83 -1.81
CA SER A 261 -6.82 -12.41 -3.14
C SER A 261 -6.40 -13.87 -3.00
N ILE A 262 -6.82 -14.73 -3.92
CA ILE A 262 -6.46 -16.15 -3.91
C ILE A 262 -5.43 -16.40 -4.99
N ALA A 263 -4.21 -16.74 -4.58
CA ALA A 263 -3.14 -17.16 -5.46
C ALA A 263 -3.18 -18.67 -5.68
N ASP A 264 -2.94 -19.10 -6.90
CA ASP A 264 -2.77 -20.49 -7.32
C ASP A 264 -1.34 -20.65 -7.84
N ASP A 265 -0.63 -21.69 -7.41
CA ASP A 265 0.74 -21.98 -7.84
C ASP A 265 0.82 -22.72 -9.18
N GLY A 266 -0.31 -22.99 -9.82
CA GLY A 266 -0.42 -23.77 -11.05
C GLY A 266 -0.33 -25.29 -10.83
N MET A 267 -0.09 -25.73 -9.60
CA MET A 267 -0.13 -27.13 -9.17
C MET A 267 -1.40 -27.43 -8.36
N GLY A 268 -2.31 -26.46 -8.24
CA GLY A 268 -3.57 -26.58 -7.53
C GLY A 268 -3.48 -26.25 -6.04
N ASN A 269 -2.32 -25.80 -5.53
CA ASN A 269 -2.23 -25.30 -4.17
C ASN A 269 -2.70 -23.85 -4.12
N LEU A 270 -3.66 -23.59 -3.24
CA LEU A 270 -4.22 -22.25 -3.09
C LEU A 270 -3.66 -21.57 -1.84
N THR A 271 -3.27 -20.31 -2.01
CA THR A 271 -2.81 -19.44 -0.92
C THR A 271 -3.66 -18.18 -0.89
N ALA A 272 -4.24 -17.87 0.27
CA ALA A 272 -4.85 -16.58 0.50
C ALA A 272 -3.76 -15.54 0.75
N VAL A 273 -3.76 -14.46 -0.02
CA VAL A 273 -2.91 -13.28 0.15
C VAL A 273 -3.81 -12.14 0.62
N PHE A 274 -3.50 -11.55 1.77
CA PHE A 274 -4.38 -10.56 2.42
C PHE A 274 -3.56 -9.55 3.20
N HIS A 275 -4.19 -8.45 3.64
CA HIS A 275 -3.53 -7.49 4.51
C HIS A 275 -4.04 -7.57 5.94
N ALA A 276 -3.25 -7.11 6.91
CA ALA A 276 -3.68 -6.85 8.27
C ALA A 276 -2.81 -5.78 8.94
N TYR A 277 -3.28 -5.20 10.05
CA TYR A 277 -2.48 -4.33 10.90
C TYR A 277 -1.82 -5.15 12.01
N ARG A 278 -0.54 -4.86 12.29
CA ARG A 278 0.08 -5.36 13.52
C ARG A 278 -0.52 -4.62 14.71
N ALA A 279 -0.92 -5.34 15.75
CA ALA A 279 -1.55 -4.75 16.93
C ALA A 279 -0.62 -3.76 17.66
N GLY A 280 -1.20 -2.89 18.50
CA GLY A 280 -0.45 -1.90 19.29
C GLY A 280 0.04 -0.74 18.43
N GLU A 281 1.32 -0.38 18.52
CA GLU A 281 1.89 0.70 17.71
C GLU A 281 2.13 0.31 16.24
N GLY A 282 1.88 -0.96 15.88
CA GLY A 282 2.01 -1.49 14.52
C GLY A 282 1.09 -0.85 13.48
N PHE A 283 0.04 -0.12 13.88
CA PHE A 283 -0.78 0.67 12.97
C PHE A 283 0.04 1.72 12.20
N LEU A 284 1.13 2.24 12.80
CA LEU A 284 2.06 3.16 12.14
C LEU A 284 2.61 2.61 10.82
N ALA A 285 2.87 1.31 10.74
CA ALA A 285 3.38 0.67 9.53
C ALA A 285 2.32 0.55 8.42
N GLY A 286 1.04 0.69 8.78
CA GLY A 286 -0.08 0.47 7.87
C GLY A 286 -0.50 -1.00 7.75
N ARG A 287 -1.21 -1.30 6.66
CA ARG A 287 -1.76 -2.62 6.36
C ARG A 287 -0.67 -3.47 5.69
N GLN A 288 -0.13 -4.44 6.42
CA GLN A 288 1.01 -5.25 5.98
C GLN A 288 0.52 -6.48 5.24
N LEU A 289 1.33 -7.00 4.32
CA LEU A 289 0.96 -8.15 3.48
C LEU A 289 1.24 -9.46 4.22
N LEU A 290 0.27 -10.37 4.21
CA LEU A 290 0.36 -11.70 4.80
C LEU A 290 -0.15 -12.75 3.82
N THR A 291 0.24 -13.99 4.08
CA THR A 291 -0.26 -15.16 3.37
C THR A 291 -0.68 -16.24 4.36
N ALA A 292 -1.63 -17.08 3.96
CA ALA A 292 -1.96 -18.31 4.65
C ALA A 292 -2.52 -19.34 3.65
N PRO A 293 -2.29 -20.64 3.86
CA PRO A 293 -2.87 -21.67 3.01
C PRO A 293 -4.40 -21.56 2.95
N LEU A 294 -4.98 -21.75 1.77
CA LEU A 294 -6.41 -21.89 1.56
C LEU A 294 -6.74 -23.35 1.28
N THR A 295 -7.34 -24.03 2.26
CA THR A 295 -7.71 -25.45 2.15
C THR A 295 -9.22 -25.62 2.11
N PHE A 296 -9.68 -26.77 1.61
CA PHE A 296 -11.11 -27.10 1.54
C PHE A 296 -11.37 -28.36 2.35
N GLY A 297 -12.33 -28.27 3.28
CA GLY A 297 -12.77 -29.40 4.08
C GLY A 297 -13.64 -30.38 3.29
N VAL A 298 -13.95 -31.51 3.91
CA VAL A 298 -14.88 -32.53 3.36
C VAL A 298 -16.29 -31.98 3.13
N ASP A 299 -16.67 -30.88 3.78
CA ASP A 299 -17.94 -30.18 3.59
C ASP A 299 -17.94 -29.23 2.37
N GLY A 300 -16.82 -29.15 1.67
CA GLY A 300 -16.62 -28.30 0.50
C GLY A 300 -16.62 -26.81 0.83
N TRP A 301 -16.26 -26.41 2.05
CA TRP A 301 -16.05 -25.00 2.39
C TRP A 301 -14.56 -24.69 2.59
N PRO A 302 -14.11 -23.49 2.18
CA PRO A 302 -12.73 -23.09 2.36
C PRO A 302 -12.44 -22.69 3.81
N GLN A 303 -11.18 -22.85 4.18
CA GLN A 303 -10.58 -22.35 5.40
C GLN A 303 -9.24 -21.66 5.07
N ILE A 304 -9.01 -20.49 5.67
CA ILE A 304 -7.73 -19.76 5.55
C ILE A 304 -6.91 -20.04 6.81
N GLY A 305 -5.83 -20.79 6.70
CA GLY A 305 -5.01 -21.21 7.84
C GLY A 305 -5.85 -21.84 8.95
N ASP A 306 -5.76 -21.31 10.18
CA ASP A 306 -6.58 -21.70 11.34
C ASP A 306 -7.77 -20.74 11.58
N GLY A 307 -8.06 -19.88 10.60
CA GLY A 307 -9.05 -18.80 10.70
C GLY A 307 -8.52 -17.50 11.31
N ARG A 308 -7.20 -17.41 11.54
CA ARG A 308 -6.50 -16.21 12.00
C ARG A 308 -5.24 -15.99 11.15
N PRO A 309 -4.70 -14.76 11.10
CA PRO A 309 -3.39 -14.54 10.51
C PRO A 309 -2.30 -15.37 11.21
N PRO A 310 -1.26 -15.83 10.48
CA PRO A 310 -0.14 -16.50 11.11
C PRO A 310 0.54 -15.57 12.12
N ALA A 311 0.92 -16.11 13.29
CA ALA A 311 1.59 -15.33 14.32
C ALA A 311 2.87 -14.66 13.75
N PRO A 312 3.22 -13.44 14.20
CA PRO A 312 4.44 -12.78 13.77
C PRO A 312 5.66 -13.68 13.96
N ALA A 313 6.40 -13.89 12.88
CA ALA A 313 7.56 -14.75 12.85
C ALA A 313 8.75 -13.98 12.26
N PRO A 314 9.97 -14.17 12.80
CA PRO A 314 11.18 -13.60 12.21
C PRO A 314 11.43 -14.21 10.81
N GLY A 315 12.21 -13.50 9.99
CA GLY A 315 12.55 -13.93 8.63
C GLY A 315 11.94 -13.07 7.52
N ALA A 316 11.17 -12.03 7.86
CA ALA A 316 10.81 -11.02 6.87
C ALA A 316 12.08 -10.35 6.33
N ALA A 317 12.09 -10.03 5.03
CA ALA A 317 13.20 -9.32 4.43
C ALA A 317 13.48 -8.04 5.22
N SER A 318 14.76 -7.77 5.50
CA SER A 318 15.15 -6.54 6.19
C SER A 318 14.60 -5.33 5.44
N THR A 319 14.04 -4.38 6.17
CA THR A 319 13.59 -3.10 5.59
C THR A 319 14.66 -2.02 5.66
N ALA A 320 15.88 -2.41 6.08
CA ALA A 320 17.07 -1.58 5.98
C ALA A 320 17.26 -1.12 4.53
N PHE A 321 17.70 0.11 4.38
CA PHE A 321 17.74 0.77 3.08
C PHE A 321 18.83 1.82 3.07
N SER A 322 19.54 1.93 1.97
CA SER A 322 20.51 2.99 1.72
C SER A 322 20.42 3.40 0.26
N ASP A 323 20.41 4.70 0.01
CA ASP A 323 20.45 5.27 -1.33
C ASP A 323 21.40 6.47 -1.33
N THR A 324 22.48 6.36 -2.10
CA THR A 324 23.45 7.43 -2.33
C THR A 324 23.07 8.32 -3.51
N PHE A 325 22.01 7.95 -4.25
CA PHE A 325 21.48 8.69 -5.39
C PHE A 325 22.49 8.91 -6.53
N THR A 326 23.56 8.13 -6.59
CA THR A 326 24.54 8.18 -7.69
C THR A 326 24.06 7.43 -8.94
N GLY A 327 23.07 6.55 -8.78
CA GLY A 327 22.42 5.80 -9.86
C GLY A 327 20.99 6.27 -10.16
N PRO A 328 20.20 5.45 -10.89
CA PRO A 328 18.77 5.65 -11.02
C PRO A 328 18.10 5.65 -9.64
N LEU A 329 17.08 6.49 -9.47
CA LEU A 329 16.34 6.55 -8.22
C LEU A 329 15.71 5.20 -7.88
N ALA A 330 15.90 4.73 -6.65
CA ALA A 330 15.35 3.46 -6.18
C ALA A 330 13.81 3.39 -6.32
N THR A 331 13.29 2.21 -6.64
CA THR A 331 11.86 1.96 -6.91
C THR A 331 10.94 2.09 -5.69
N GLU A 332 11.55 2.06 -4.51
CA GLU A 332 10.95 2.19 -3.19
C GLU A 332 10.47 3.62 -2.93
N TRP A 333 11.06 4.60 -3.62
CA TRP A 333 10.68 6.00 -3.51
C TRP A 333 9.33 6.29 -4.19
N GLU A 334 8.45 6.92 -3.41
CA GLU A 334 7.15 7.45 -3.78
C GLU A 334 7.13 8.98 -3.60
N TRP A 335 6.13 9.63 -4.17
CA TRP A 335 5.83 11.04 -3.91
C TRP A 335 4.32 11.26 -3.89
N PRO A 336 3.82 12.32 -3.25
CA PRO A 336 2.40 12.64 -3.28
C PRO A 336 1.93 12.86 -4.73
N LEU A 337 0.87 12.16 -5.13
CA LEU A 337 0.31 12.12 -6.48
C LEU A 337 -0.02 13.53 -7.01
N ASN A 338 -0.54 14.39 -6.12
CA ASN A 338 -0.95 15.75 -6.44
C ASN A 338 0.14 16.80 -6.24
N ARG A 339 1.32 16.40 -5.73
CA ARG A 339 2.46 17.28 -5.48
C ARG A 339 3.74 16.61 -5.97
N VAL A 340 3.85 16.43 -7.28
CA VAL A 340 5.00 15.76 -7.91
C VAL A 340 6.26 16.64 -7.77
N PRO A 341 7.29 16.21 -7.01
CA PRO A 341 8.49 17.01 -6.83
C PRO A 341 9.37 16.97 -8.08
N GLY A 342 10.23 17.97 -8.22
CA GLY A 342 11.42 17.85 -9.07
C GLY A 342 12.39 16.87 -8.40
N LYS A 343 12.86 15.87 -9.15
CA LYS A 343 13.79 14.86 -8.67
C LYS A 343 14.79 14.53 -9.79
N ALA A 344 16.07 14.67 -9.51
CA ALA A 344 17.15 14.34 -10.44
C ALA A 344 18.32 13.76 -9.65
N THR A 345 18.71 12.54 -9.98
CA THR A 345 19.89 11.86 -9.44
C THR A 345 21.11 12.12 -10.33
N GLY A 346 22.32 11.92 -9.80
CA GLY A 346 23.57 12.15 -10.52
C GLY A 346 24.78 11.88 -9.63
N SER A 347 26.00 12.11 -10.14
CA SER A 347 27.26 11.85 -9.40
C SER A 347 27.31 12.53 -8.02
N ASP A 348 26.62 13.66 -7.87
CA ASP A 348 26.60 14.48 -6.66
C ASP A 348 25.35 14.20 -5.78
N GLY A 349 24.63 13.11 -6.03
CA GLY A 349 23.44 12.71 -5.29
C GLY A 349 22.12 13.22 -5.88
N LEU A 350 21.10 13.36 -5.03
CA LEU A 350 19.73 13.73 -5.41
C LEU A 350 19.49 15.23 -5.26
N ILE A 351 19.08 15.87 -6.35
CA ILE A 351 18.41 17.16 -6.32
C ILE A 351 16.91 16.93 -6.14
N LEU A 352 16.39 17.26 -4.95
CA LEU A 352 14.96 17.31 -4.65
C LEU A 352 14.48 18.76 -4.70
N SER A 353 13.36 19.03 -5.38
CA SER A 353 12.81 20.38 -5.50
C SER A 353 11.31 20.43 -5.28
N ALA A 354 10.86 21.48 -4.60
CA ALA A 354 9.43 21.79 -4.50
C ALA A 354 8.83 22.04 -5.90
N PRO A 355 7.59 21.59 -6.16
CA PRO A 355 6.97 21.77 -7.45
C PRO A 355 6.76 23.25 -7.79
N ALA A 356 6.75 23.56 -9.09
CA ALA A 356 6.53 24.93 -9.56
C ALA A 356 5.08 25.42 -9.39
N ARG A 357 4.11 24.49 -9.28
CA ARG A 357 2.67 24.73 -9.05
C ARG A 357 2.11 23.62 -8.16
N GLU A 358 1.33 23.96 -7.14
CA GLU A 358 0.44 23.00 -6.47
C GLU A 358 -0.88 22.90 -7.27
N ARG A 359 -1.46 21.70 -7.35
CA ARG A 359 -2.62 21.43 -8.21
C ARG A 359 -3.93 22.05 -7.69
N ASP A 360 -3.98 22.42 -6.41
CA ASP A 360 -5.19 22.87 -5.70
C ASP A 360 -5.33 24.39 -5.53
N GLY A 361 -4.58 25.22 -6.27
CA GLY A 361 -4.73 26.68 -6.16
C GLY A 361 -4.28 27.28 -4.82
N ASP A 362 -3.98 26.45 -3.82
CA ASP A 362 -3.31 26.86 -2.59
C ASP A 362 -1.95 27.46 -2.94
N ARG A 363 -1.78 28.74 -2.59
CA ARG A 363 -0.50 29.42 -2.70
C ARG A 363 0.51 28.63 -1.87
N VAL A 364 1.62 28.23 -2.48
CA VAL A 364 2.80 27.74 -1.75
C VAL A 364 3.13 28.77 -0.69
N SER A 365 2.74 28.50 0.56
CA SER A 365 3.25 29.28 1.67
C SER A 365 4.75 29.06 1.66
N SER A 366 5.52 30.13 1.53
CA SER A 366 6.99 30.12 1.67
C SER A 366 7.44 29.52 3.00
N ALA A 367 6.53 29.25 3.95
CA ALA A 367 6.81 28.61 5.23
C ALA A 367 6.78 27.07 5.23
N ARG A 368 6.40 26.37 4.15
CA ARG A 368 6.32 24.90 4.16
C ARG A 368 7.69 24.25 4.00
N LEU A 369 8.05 23.34 4.91
CA LEU A 369 9.27 22.53 4.83
C LEU A 369 9.10 21.26 3.97
N ASP A 370 7.86 20.90 3.63
CA ASP A 370 7.46 19.75 2.82
C ASP A 370 6.98 20.13 1.41
N GLY A 371 7.64 21.09 0.77
CA GLY A 371 7.29 21.51 -0.59
C GLY A 371 7.52 20.39 -1.61
N GLY A 372 8.75 19.88 -1.69
CA GLY A 372 9.10 18.65 -2.39
C GLY A 372 9.15 17.50 -1.38
N VAL A 373 8.51 16.37 -1.70
CA VAL A 373 8.46 15.19 -0.83
C VAL A 373 8.84 13.96 -1.64
N LEU A 374 9.84 13.24 -1.17
CA LEU A 374 10.19 11.91 -1.64
C LEU A 374 10.15 10.96 -0.45
N ALA A 375 9.32 9.93 -0.50
CA ALA A 375 9.01 9.11 0.66
C ALA A 375 9.09 7.62 0.37
N ARG A 376 9.28 6.79 1.41
CA ARG A 376 9.23 5.34 1.31
C ARG A 376 8.41 4.77 2.46
N ARG A 377 7.70 3.67 2.20
CA ARG A 377 7.02 2.89 3.25
C ARG A 377 8.05 2.43 4.28
N VAL A 378 7.68 2.47 5.55
CA VAL A 378 8.46 1.88 6.64
C VAL A 378 7.68 0.68 7.20
N GLY A 379 8.37 -0.45 7.36
CA GLY A 379 7.80 -1.66 7.95
C GLY A 379 7.89 -1.69 9.47
N PRO A 380 9.08 -1.57 10.06
CA PRO A 380 9.22 -1.61 11.51
C PRO A 380 8.79 -0.28 12.13
N VAL A 381 8.33 -0.38 13.37
CA VAL A 381 7.98 0.79 14.21
C VAL A 381 9.17 1.27 15.05
N ARG A 382 10.32 0.58 14.95
CA ARG A 382 11.60 0.97 15.53
C ARG A 382 12.60 1.02 14.39
N TYR A 383 13.20 2.18 14.17
CA TYR A 383 14.20 2.39 13.13
C TYR A 383 14.94 3.69 13.38
N THR A 384 16.11 3.81 12.76
CA THR A 384 16.87 5.05 12.65
C THR A 384 16.90 5.45 11.19
N ALA A 385 16.43 6.66 10.89
CA ALA A 385 16.52 7.22 9.56
C ALA A 385 17.48 8.41 9.53
N THR A 386 18.38 8.42 8.56
CA THR A 386 19.38 9.46 8.35
C THR A 386 19.24 10.05 6.96
N ALA A 387 19.47 11.35 6.83
CA ALA A 387 19.62 12.02 5.54
C ALA A 387 20.81 12.97 5.61
N VAL A 388 21.62 13.00 4.54
CA VAL A 388 22.78 13.89 4.44
C VAL A 388 22.50 14.96 3.39
N ILE A 389 22.67 16.22 3.75
CA ILE A 389 22.42 17.38 2.90
C ILE A 389 23.73 18.09 2.58
N ASP A 390 23.96 18.42 1.30
CA ASP A 390 25.04 19.33 0.91
C ASP A 390 24.64 20.77 1.24
N ARG A 391 25.15 21.29 2.36
CA ARG A 391 24.85 22.65 2.82
C ARG A 391 25.34 23.72 1.86
N ARG A 392 26.38 23.44 1.07
CA ARG A 392 26.90 24.37 0.04
C ARG A 392 25.93 24.53 -1.12
N ALA A 393 25.03 23.56 -1.33
CA ALA A 393 24.00 23.62 -2.37
C ALA A 393 22.80 24.49 -1.97
N LEU A 394 22.59 24.73 -0.66
CA LEU A 394 21.45 25.50 -0.17
C LEU A 394 21.54 26.97 -0.59
N ARG A 395 20.40 27.54 -0.95
CA ARG A 395 20.21 28.95 -1.34
C ARG A 395 19.05 29.50 -0.54
N GLY A 396 19.03 30.82 -0.33
CA GLY A 396 17.96 31.49 0.41
C GLY A 396 17.61 30.82 1.75
N ASP A 397 16.32 30.57 1.92
CA ASP A 397 15.72 29.90 3.07
C ASP A 397 15.41 28.42 2.80
N ALA A 398 15.91 27.87 1.68
CA ALA A 398 15.75 26.47 1.34
C ALA A 398 16.27 25.57 2.47
N ALA A 399 15.41 24.64 2.88
CA ALA A 399 15.66 23.69 3.95
C ALA A 399 15.40 22.27 3.48
N GLY A 400 16.34 21.38 3.80
CA GLY A 400 16.24 19.95 3.57
C GLY A 400 15.96 19.21 4.86
N GLY A 401 15.17 18.13 4.84
CA GLY A 401 14.84 17.41 6.06
C GLY A 401 14.48 15.96 5.88
N VAL A 402 14.40 15.26 7.02
CA VAL A 402 13.92 13.88 7.15
C VAL A 402 12.72 13.85 8.12
N SER A 403 11.64 13.19 7.71
CA SER A 403 10.36 13.21 8.43
C SER A 403 9.69 11.85 8.49
N SER A 404 8.89 11.60 9.53
CA SER A 404 7.78 10.67 9.51
C SER A 404 6.58 11.39 8.91
N TYR A 405 6.04 10.86 7.81
CA TYR A 405 5.10 11.57 6.95
C TYR A 405 3.94 10.66 6.55
N LYS A 406 2.70 11.05 6.88
CA LYS A 406 1.49 10.39 6.36
C LYS A 406 0.99 11.12 5.13
N ASN A 407 0.83 12.43 5.25
CA ASN A 407 0.38 13.32 4.18
C ASN A 407 0.81 14.76 4.49
N ALA A 408 0.35 15.70 3.66
CA ALA A 408 0.64 17.12 3.77
C ALA A 408 0.09 17.78 5.04
N ASN A 409 -0.72 17.11 5.85
CA ASN A 409 -1.37 17.63 7.06
C ASN A 409 -0.94 16.91 8.35
N ASP A 410 -0.29 15.75 8.24
CA ASP A 410 0.08 14.90 9.37
C ASP A 410 1.50 14.35 9.21
N LEU A 411 2.44 14.94 9.96
CA LEU A 411 3.87 14.62 9.92
C LEU A 411 4.62 15.14 11.16
N ILE A 412 5.81 14.59 11.39
CA ILE A 412 6.84 15.17 12.27
C ILE A 412 8.23 14.92 11.68
N GLY A 413 9.13 15.90 11.76
CA GLY A 413 10.46 15.75 11.19
C GLY A 413 11.47 16.78 11.66
N VAL A 414 12.69 16.66 11.16
CA VAL A 414 13.78 17.62 11.34
C VAL A 414 14.25 18.12 9.98
N ALA A 415 14.47 19.43 9.86
CA ALA A 415 14.98 20.06 8.66
C ALA A 415 16.07 21.08 8.98
N ALA A 416 17.02 21.27 8.07
CA ALA A 416 18.10 22.23 8.19
C ALA A 416 18.12 23.19 6.99
N ASP A 417 18.13 24.50 7.30
CA ASP A 417 18.56 25.56 6.40
C ASP A 417 20.06 25.89 6.66
N ARG A 418 20.64 26.90 6.00
CA ARG A 418 22.06 27.26 6.16
C ARG A 418 22.45 27.72 7.57
N ARG A 419 21.48 28.14 8.39
CA ARG A 419 21.62 28.82 9.68
C ARG A 419 21.01 28.02 10.83
N ARG A 420 19.88 27.35 10.61
CA ARG A 420 19.04 26.73 11.64
C ARG A 420 18.65 25.32 11.27
N VAL A 421 18.62 24.47 12.30
CA VAL A 421 17.94 23.19 12.32
C VAL A 421 16.65 23.36 13.10
N VAL A 422 15.54 22.86 12.55
CA VAL A 422 14.22 22.93 13.17
C VAL A 422 13.60 21.54 13.25
N VAL A 423 13.07 21.20 14.42
CA VAL A 423 12.12 20.09 14.55
C VAL A 423 10.73 20.67 14.42
N TRP A 424 9.93 20.10 13.54
CA TRP A 424 8.63 20.63 13.18
C TRP A 424 7.61 19.51 13.04
N GLN A 425 6.35 19.85 13.27
CA GLN A 425 5.23 18.94 13.03
C GLN A 425 4.09 19.66 12.34
N ARG A 426 3.23 18.88 11.71
CA ARG A 426 1.87 19.27 11.36
C ARG A 426 0.93 18.19 11.88
N ASP A 427 -0.14 18.62 12.54
CA ASP A 427 -1.18 17.74 13.07
C ASP A 427 -2.50 18.11 12.38
N GLU A 428 -3.23 17.10 11.94
CA GLU A 428 -4.44 17.28 11.16
C GLU A 428 -5.47 18.11 11.95
N GLY A 429 -5.97 19.19 11.33
CA GLY A 429 -6.87 20.14 11.98
C GLY A 429 -6.22 21.12 12.99
N LYS A 430 -4.92 20.99 13.30
CA LYS A 430 -4.21 21.89 14.26
C LYS A 430 -3.11 22.74 13.65
N GLY A 431 -2.80 22.53 12.37
CA GLY A 431 -1.79 23.32 11.65
C GLY A 431 -0.34 22.93 11.99
N GLY A 432 0.60 23.73 11.47
CA GLY A 432 2.04 23.48 11.60
C GLY A 432 2.69 24.26 12.75
N ARG A 433 3.66 23.64 13.43
CA ARG A 433 4.44 24.30 14.50
C ARG A 433 5.89 23.82 14.55
N VAL A 434 6.79 24.71 14.96
CA VAL A 434 8.19 24.40 15.30
C VAL A 434 8.25 24.01 16.77
N LEU A 435 8.81 22.85 17.05
CA LEU A 435 8.89 22.24 18.38
C LEU A 435 10.25 22.47 19.06
N ALA A 436 11.32 22.56 18.26
CA ALA A 436 12.67 22.82 18.74
C ALA A 436 13.52 23.48 17.64
N ARG A 437 14.60 24.14 18.06
CA ARG A 437 15.57 24.80 17.17
C ARG A 437 16.99 24.52 17.64
N ALA A 438 17.93 24.47 16.71
CA ALA A 438 19.36 24.49 16.94
C ALA A 438 20.06 25.26 15.82
N ALA A 439 21.35 25.60 16.00
CA ALA A 439 22.17 26.13 14.92
C ALA A 439 22.55 25.00 13.94
N THR A 440 22.56 25.30 12.64
CA THR A 440 23.10 24.38 11.63
C THR A 440 24.62 24.32 11.78
N PRO A 441 25.24 23.12 11.76
CA PRO A 441 26.69 23.01 11.76
C PRO A 441 27.36 23.77 10.61
N ALA A 442 28.56 24.27 10.84
CA ALA A 442 29.31 25.06 9.84
C ALA A 442 29.96 24.19 8.75
N SER A 443 29.88 22.87 8.85
CA SER A 443 30.40 21.89 7.90
C SER A 443 29.79 22.02 6.49
N PRO A 444 30.49 21.51 5.45
CA PRO A 444 29.93 21.41 4.09
C PRO A 444 28.72 20.49 4.01
N GLU A 445 28.67 19.46 4.84
CA GLU A 445 27.60 18.48 4.92
C GLU A 445 26.86 18.61 6.25
N VAL A 446 25.55 18.34 6.22
CA VAL A 446 24.72 18.32 7.42
C VAL A 446 24.00 16.99 7.47
N HIS A 447 24.28 16.22 8.51
CA HIS A 447 23.65 14.93 8.76
C HIS A 447 22.46 15.15 9.69
N LEU A 448 21.28 14.69 9.27
CA LEU A 448 20.05 14.73 10.06
C LEU A 448 19.63 13.31 10.40
N ARG A 449 19.28 13.08 11.67
CA ARG A 449 18.83 11.76 12.14
C ARG A 449 17.52 11.84 12.89
N MET A 450 16.63 10.91 12.55
CA MET A 450 15.36 10.67 13.21
C MET A 450 15.37 9.24 13.76
N VAL A 451 15.29 9.11 15.08
CA VAL A 451 15.21 7.80 15.77
C VAL A 451 13.77 7.56 16.19
N ALA A 452 13.14 6.54 15.62
CA ALA A 452 11.80 6.09 15.97
C ALA A 452 11.86 4.93 16.96
N ARG A 453 11.16 5.07 18.09
CA ARG A 453 10.91 4.02 19.08
C ARG A 453 9.41 3.91 19.29
N GLY A 454 8.76 3.19 18.38
CA GLY A 454 7.31 3.18 18.32
C GLY A 454 6.77 4.54 17.89
N ARG A 455 5.86 5.11 18.69
CA ARG A 455 5.38 6.48 18.47
C ARG A 455 6.25 7.58 19.04
N ARG A 456 7.36 7.27 19.72
CA ARG A 456 8.28 8.27 20.27
C ARG A 456 9.46 8.48 19.34
N PHE A 457 9.70 9.73 19.00
CA PHE A 457 10.71 10.17 18.06
C PHE A 457 11.73 11.05 18.79
N SER A 458 12.99 10.96 18.39
CA SER A 458 14.03 11.94 18.75
C SER A 458 14.79 12.36 17.51
N PHE A 459 15.23 13.61 17.50
CA PHE A 459 15.85 14.24 16.33
C PHE A 459 17.23 14.77 16.69
N GLU A 460 18.18 14.54 15.81
CA GLU A 460 19.59 14.85 16.02
C GLU A 460 20.20 15.43 14.74
N VAL A 461 21.24 16.24 14.91
CA VAL A 461 22.06 16.81 13.83
C VAL A 461 23.53 16.54 14.11
N SER A 462 24.32 16.35 13.07
CA SER A 462 25.75 16.13 13.15
C SER A 462 26.50 16.81 11.99
N PRO A 463 27.73 17.32 12.23
CA PRO A 463 28.60 17.84 11.16
C PRO A 463 29.32 16.77 10.35
N ASP A 464 29.42 15.54 10.87
CA ASP A 464 30.35 14.49 10.41
C ASP A 464 29.73 13.08 10.36
N GLY A 465 28.48 12.93 10.79
CA GLY A 465 27.77 11.64 10.90
C GLY A 465 28.17 10.80 12.12
N VAL A 466 29.09 11.28 12.96
CA VAL A 466 29.64 10.57 14.14
C VAL A 466 29.26 11.29 15.44
N SER A 467 29.50 12.60 15.50
CA SER A 467 29.26 13.45 16.66
C SER A 467 27.85 14.03 16.63
N TRP A 468 26.90 13.37 17.29
CA TRP A 468 25.48 13.74 17.22
C TRP A 468 25.03 14.66 18.36
N LYS A 469 24.36 15.76 18.00
CA LYS A 469 23.69 16.65 18.95
C LYS A 469 22.18 16.53 18.82
N ARG A 470 21.51 16.34 19.95
CA ARG A 470 20.04 16.30 20.02
C ARG A 470 19.42 17.69 19.78
N VAL A 471 18.32 17.72 19.04
CA VAL A 471 17.51 18.92 18.77
C VAL A 471 16.16 18.78 19.46
N GLY A 472 16.06 19.30 20.68
CA GLY A 472 14.84 19.23 21.49
C GLY A 472 14.60 17.91 22.24
N PRO A 473 13.44 17.76 22.88
CA PRO A 473 13.11 16.56 23.65
C PRO A 473 12.67 15.40 22.74
N SER A 474 12.43 14.23 23.34
CA SER A 474 11.70 13.17 22.64
C SER A 474 10.22 13.53 22.53
N LEU A 475 9.63 13.32 21.36
CA LEU A 475 8.31 13.78 20.99
C LEU A 475 7.45 12.61 20.55
N ARG A 476 6.15 12.65 20.86
CA ARG A 476 5.20 11.68 20.34
C ARG A 476 4.71 12.15 18.97
N THR A 477 4.85 11.32 17.95
CA THR A 477 4.38 11.66 16.59
C THR A 477 2.87 11.87 16.56
N PRO A 478 2.35 12.89 15.83
CA PRO A 478 0.93 13.01 15.54
C PRO A 478 0.45 11.85 14.66
N VAL A 479 1.31 11.37 13.74
CA VAL A 479 1.00 10.28 12.81
C VAL A 479 0.54 9.04 13.55
N THR A 480 -0.65 8.55 13.19
CA THR A 480 -1.26 7.39 13.85
C THR A 480 -1.21 6.10 13.05
N GLU A 481 -1.05 6.21 11.74
CA GLU A 481 -1.09 5.10 10.82
C GLU A 481 -0.34 5.42 9.53
N THR A 482 0.02 4.37 8.78
CA THR A 482 0.55 4.44 7.39
C THR A 482 1.70 5.43 7.18
N ALA A 483 2.53 5.59 8.20
CA ALA A 483 3.69 6.44 8.20
C ALA A 483 4.67 6.02 7.09
N ARG A 484 5.25 7.02 6.44
CA ARG A 484 6.40 6.86 5.55
C ARG A 484 7.58 7.62 6.12
N LEU A 485 8.78 7.16 5.79
CA LEU A 485 9.96 8.02 5.86
C LEU A 485 9.90 8.98 4.68
N ALA A 486 10.14 10.27 4.89
CA ALA A 486 10.20 11.25 3.82
C ALA A 486 11.43 12.14 3.88
N LEU A 487 12.10 12.29 2.74
CA LEU A 487 12.95 13.43 2.45
C LEU A 487 12.08 14.61 2.04
N THR A 488 12.40 15.78 2.56
CA THR A 488 11.62 17.00 2.37
C THR A 488 12.49 18.15 1.90
N ALA A 489 12.03 18.91 0.92
CA ALA A 489 12.67 20.13 0.43
C ALA A 489 11.65 21.28 0.48
N GLY A 490 11.93 22.32 1.26
CA GLY A 490 11.01 23.43 1.47
C GLY A 490 11.70 24.66 2.03
N GLY A 491 10.99 25.49 2.78
CA GLY A 491 11.50 26.73 3.38
C GLY A 491 11.48 27.94 2.45
N GLU A 492 11.30 27.73 1.14
CA GLU A 492 11.02 28.79 0.18
C GLU A 492 10.27 28.26 -1.06
N ARG A 493 9.78 29.18 -1.90
CA ARG A 493 9.12 28.81 -3.15
C ARG A 493 10.13 28.19 -4.11
N ARG A 494 9.82 27.00 -4.64
CA ARG A 494 10.72 26.21 -5.51
C ARG A 494 12.06 25.87 -4.82
N ALA A 495 12.03 25.69 -3.50
CA ALA A 495 13.18 25.22 -2.75
C ALA A 495 13.85 24.04 -3.43
N ARG A 496 15.18 24.09 -3.53
CA ARG A 496 16.03 23.07 -4.14
C ARG A 496 17.06 22.62 -3.12
N VAL A 497 17.09 21.33 -2.82
CA VAL A 497 17.96 20.72 -1.83
C VAL A 497 18.72 19.57 -2.49
N ARG A 498 20.02 19.48 -2.22
CA ARG A 498 20.84 18.33 -2.60
C ARG A 498 20.98 17.38 -1.42
N PHE A 499 20.53 16.15 -1.59
CA PHE A 499 20.75 15.04 -0.68
C PHE A 499 21.88 14.16 -1.19
N LEU A 500 22.86 13.86 -0.33
CA LEU A 500 24.00 13.00 -0.65
C LEU A 500 23.71 11.53 -0.34
N SER A 501 22.95 11.26 0.72
CA SER A 501 22.43 9.92 1.01
C SER A 501 21.15 9.97 1.83
N ALA A 502 20.42 8.86 1.82
CA ALA A 502 19.35 8.57 2.76
C ALA A 502 19.41 7.12 3.20
N ASP A 503 19.35 6.90 4.51
CA ASP A 503 19.59 5.61 5.13
C ASP A 503 18.49 5.28 6.14
N VAL A 504 18.11 4.00 6.22
CA VAL A 504 17.26 3.44 7.27
C VAL A 504 17.92 2.19 7.82
N ALA A 505 18.11 2.17 9.13
CA ALA A 505 18.56 1.02 9.90
C ALA A 505 17.47 0.60 10.90
N GLU A 506 17.37 -0.69 11.20
CA GLU A 506 16.37 -1.26 12.12
C GLU A 506 16.83 -1.26 13.58
#